data_AF-A0A2V2PQK0-F1
#
_entry.id   AF-A0A2V2PQK0-F1
#
_cell.length_a   1.000
_cell.length_b   1.000
_cell.length_c   1.000
_cell.angle_alpha   90.00
_cell.angle_beta   90.00
_cell.angle_gamma   90.00
#
_symmetry.space_group_name_H-M   'P 1'
#
loop_
_entity.id
_entity.type
_entity.pdbx_description
1 polymer ?
#
loop_
_entity_poly.entity_id
_entity_poly.type
_entity_poly.pdbx_seq_one_letter_code
_entity_poly.pdbx_strand_id
1 'polypeptide(L)'
;MALAVVLQRRDWENPGVTQLNRLAAHPPFASWRNSEEARTDRPSQQLRSLNGEWRLMRYFLLTHLCGISHRINSPMSSTSGIGSAADAKCR
;
A
#
# COMPACT_ATOMS: atom_id res chain seq x y z
N MET A 1 10.28 -16.81 7.49
CA MET A 1 9.67 -16.44 8.79
C MET A 1 9.63 -14.93 9.08
N ALA A 2 10.47 -14.09 8.47
CA ALA A 2 10.50 -12.64 8.78
C ALA A 2 9.25 -11.84 8.34
N LEU A 3 8.65 -12.14 7.18
CA LEU A 3 7.52 -11.34 6.65
C LEU A 3 6.26 -11.43 7.54
N ALA A 4 5.88 -12.62 7.99
CA ALA A 4 4.69 -12.82 8.81
C ALA A 4 4.79 -12.04 10.14
N VAL A 5 5.96 -12.03 10.77
CA VAL A 5 6.23 -11.27 12.00
C VAL A 5 6.12 -9.76 11.76
N VAL A 6 6.63 -9.26 10.63
CA VAL A 6 6.51 -7.84 10.27
C VAL A 6 5.05 -7.45 10.04
N LEU A 7 4.28 -8.27 9.32
CA LEU A 7 2.87 -7.98 9.01
C LEU A 7 1.94 -8.06 10.24
N GLN A 8 2.23 -8.96 11.19
CA GLN A 8 1.43 -9.11 12.42
C GLN A 8 1.38 -7.84 13.28
N ARG A 9 2.39 -6.97 13.19
CA ARG A 9 2.47 -5.74 13.98
C ARG A 9 1.43 -4.70 13.58
N ARG A 10 0.97 -4.73 12.32
CA ARG A 10 0.02 -3.78 11.75
C ARG A 10 0.36 -2.33 12.08
N ASP A 11 1.62 -1.95 11.90
CA ASP A 11 2.10 -0.60 12.26
C ASP A 11 1.29 0.50 11.52
N TRP A 12 0.67 0.20 10.37
CA TRP A 12 -0.23 1.10 9.64
C TRP A 12 -1.59 1.38 10.33
N GLU A 13 -2.03 0.53 11.27
CA GLU A 13 -3.24 0.73 12.09
C GLU A 13 -2.94 1.46 13.41
N ASN A 14 -1.66 1.76 13.70
CA ASN A 14 -1.24 2.36 14.96
C ASN A 14 -0.74 3.80 14.75
N PRO A 15 -1.52 4.85 15.13
CA PRO A 15 -1.11 6.24 14.95
C PRO A 15 0.09 6.64 15.82
N GLY A 16 0.44 5.86 16.84
CA GLY A 16 1.67 6.05 17.61
C GLY A 16 2.93 5.64 16.85
N VAL A 17 2.80 4.83 15.79
CA VAL A 17 3.91 4.38 14.95
C VAL A 17 3.88 5.13 13.62
N THR A 18 4.51 6.30 13.60
CA THR A 18 4.58 7.15 12.39
C THR A 18 5.77 6.81 11.47
N GLN A 19 6.80 6.16 12.02
CA GLN A 19 8.03 5.79 11.32
C GLN A 19 8.76 4.68 12.09
N LEU A 20 9.53 3.84 11.40
CA LEU A 20 10.49 2.91 11.99
C LEU A 20 11.81 3.04 11.22
N ASN A 21 12.93 3.24 11.92
CA ASN A 21 14.27 3.35 11.33
C ASN A 21 14.44 4.42 10.23
N ARG A 22 13.54 5.42 10.19
CA ARG A 22 13.68 6.56 9.27
C ARG A 22 14.76 7.50 9.80
N LEU A 23 15.60 8.00 8.90
CA LEU A 23 16.62 8.99 9.24
C LEU A 23 15.99 10.35 9.58
N ALA A 24 16.75 11.20 10.26
CA ALA A 24 16.32 12.55 10.57
C ALA A 24 16.05 13.35 9.27
N ALA A 25 15.07 14.25 9.33
CA ALA A 25 14.82 15.19 8.25
C ALA A 25 16.03 16.13 8.09
N HIS A 26 16.33 16.48 6.84
CA HIS A 26 17.43 17.38 6.49
C HIS A 26 17.06 18.23 5.27
N PRO A 27 17.74 19.36 5.03
CA PRO A 27 17.63 20.11 3.78
C PRO A 27 18.03 19.26 2.57
N PRO A 28 17.66 19.63 1.33
CA PRO A 28 18.05 18.87 0.14
C PRO A 28 19.56 18.68 0.05
N PHE A 29 20.00 17.43 -0.12
CA PHE A 29 21.41 17.06 -0.25
C PHE A 29 21.69 16.43 -1.61
N ALA A 30 22.68 17.00 -2.32
CA ALA A 30 23.24 16.39 -3.54
C ALA A 30 24.64 15.78 -3.31
N SER A 31 25.25 16.02 -2.13
CA SER A 31 26.55 15.45 -1.75
C SER A 31 27.67 15.68 -2.79
N TRP A 32 27.80 16.89 -3.36
CA TRP A 32 28.88 17.24 -4.29
C TRP A 32 30.28 16.98 -3.68
N ARG A 33 31.24 16.48 -4.48
CA ARG A 33 32.66 16.35 -4.08
C ARG A 33 33.53 17.52 -4.55
N ASN A 34 32.98 18.42 -5.37
CA ASN A 34 33.62 19.61 -5.89
C ASN A 34 32.78 20.86 -5.56
N SER A 35 33.43 21.91 -5.06
CA SER A 35 32.78 23.17 -4.68
C SER A 35 32.22 23.94 -5.89
N GLU A 36 32.86 23.87 -7.05
CA GLU A 36 32.39 24.59 -8.24
C GLU A 36 31.12 23.96 -8.82
N GLU A 37 31.01 22.62 -8.74
CA GLU A 37 29.79 21.90 -9.11
C GLU A 37 28.64 22.26 -8.18
N ALA A 38 28.90 22.38 -6.88
CA ALA A 38 27.91 22.82 -5.90
C ALA A 38 27.46 24.27 -6.13
N ARG A 39 28.41 25.16 -6.48
CA ARG A 39 28.11 26.57 -6.75
C ARG A 39 27.24 26.77 -7.99
N THR A 40 27.45 25.96 -9.01
CA THR A 40 26.74 26.05 -10.31
C THR A 40 25.53 25.13 -10.41
N ASP A 41 25.15 24.48 -9.31
CA ASP A 41 24.04 23.52 -9.22
C ASP A 41 24.10 22.42 -10.28
N ARG A 42 25.32 21.95 -10.58
CA ARG A 42 25.53 20.86 -11.52
C ARG A 42 25.00 19.55 -10.93
N PRO A 43 24.53 18.60 -11.75
CA PRO A 43 24.11 17.31 -11.26
C PRO A 43 25.26 16.57 -10.58
N SER A 44 25.06 16.13 -9.34
CA SER A 44 26.05 15.36 -8.57
C SER A 44 26.03 13.88 -8.96
N GLN A 45 27.21 13.29 -9.18
CA GLN A 45 27.33 11.85 -9.45
C GLN A 45 26.93 10.97 -8.24
N GLN A 46 26.86 11.55 -7.04
CA GLN A 46 26.49 10.86 -5.80
C GLN A 46 24.98 10.76 -5.64
N LEU A 47 24.20 11.55 -6.40
CA LEU A 47 22.75 11.55 -6.39
C LEU A 47 22.24 10.82 -7.64
N ARG A 48 21.63 9.65 -7.45
CA ARG A 48 21.15 8.81 -8.56
C ARG A 48 19.63 8.78 -8.60
N SER A 49 19.07 9.05 -9.78
CA SER A 49 17.65 8.82 -10.05
C SER A 49 17.38 7.33 -10.22
N LEU A 50 16.37 6.81 -9.53
CA LEU A 50 15.82 5.46 -9.73
C LEU A 50 14.45 5.52 -10.41
N ASN A 51 14.10 6.66 -11.01
CA ASN A 51 12.87 6.82 -11.78
C ASN A 51 12.98 6.00 -13.08
N GLY A 52 11.90 5.34 -13.47
CA GLY A 52 11.84 4.49 -14.66
C GLY A 52 10.85 3.36 -14.50
N GLU A 53 11.07 2.26 -15.22
CA GLU A 53 10.21 1.08 -15.17
C GLU A 53 10.48 0.25 -13.89
N TRP A 54 9.49 0.23 -13.00
CA TRP A 54 9.51 -0.63 -11.82
C TRP A 54 8.68 -1.88 -12.09
N ARG A 55 9.21 -3.06 -11.74
CA ARG A 55 8.43 -4.29 -11.72
C ARG A 55 7.46 -4.28 -10.54
N LEU A 56 6.34 -3.59 -10.72
CA LEU A 56 5.25 -3.64 -9.76
C LEU A 56 4.57 -5.01 -9.87
N MET A 57 4.57 -5.77 -8.78
CA MET A 57 3.81 -7.01 -8.72
C MET A 57 2.32 -6.68 -8.86
N ARG A 58 1.75 -6.95 -10.03
CA ARG A 58 0.32 -6.86 -10.38
C ARG A 58 -0.61 -7.72 -9.49
N TYR A 59 -0.08 -8.36 -8.45
CA TYR A 59 -0.68 -9.52 -7.78
C TYR A 59 -1.38 -9.25 -6.44
N PHE A 60 -1.24 -8.07 -5.81
CA PHE A 60 -2.00 -7.80 -4.58
C PHE A 60 -3.46 -7.38 -4.83
N LEU A 61 -3.76 -6.77 -6.00
CA LEU A 61 -5.11 -6.25 -6.29
C LEU A 61 -6.08 -7.29 -6.89
N LEU A 62 -5.59 -8.29 -7.63
CA LEU A 62 -6.49 -9.26 -8.30
C LEU A 62 -7.06 -10.34 -7.37
N THR A 63 -6.39 -10.66 -6.26
CA THR A 63 -6.91 -11.63 -5.28
C THR A 63 -7.97 -11.05 -4.35
N HIS A 64 -8.03 -9.72 -4.17
CA HIS A 64 -9.05 -9.08 -3.32
C HIS A 64 -10.26 -8.49 -4.08
N LEU A 65 -10.17 -8.27 -5.39
CA LEU A 65 -11.31 -7.81 -6.20
C LEU A 65 -12.10 -8.95 -6.88
N CYS A 66 -11.49 -10.11 -7.16
CA CYS A 66 -12.21 -11.26 -7.74
C CYS A 66 -13.16 -11.96 -6.73
N GLY A 67 -12.92 -11.80 -5.42
CA GLY A 67 -13.73 -12.43 -4.36
C GLY A 67 -15.06 -11.75 -4.04
N ILE A 68 -15.38 -10.59 -4.63
CA ILE A 68 -16.62 -9.83 -4.33
C ILE A 68 -17.74 -10.12 -5.35
N SER A 69 -17.44 -10.76 -6.50
CA SER A 69 -18.42 -10.93 -7.59
C SER A 69 -19.50 -12.00 -7.31
N HIS A 70 -19.26 -12.96 -6.41
CA HIS A 70 -20.23 -14.06 -6.19
C HIS A 70 -21.46 -13.68 -5.35
N ARG A 71 -21.60 -12.43 -4.88
CA ARG A 71 -22.76 -12.02 -4.05
C ARG A 71 -23.62 -10.91 -4.67
N ILE A 72 -23.64 -10.76 -6.01
CA ILE A 72 -24.51 -9.75 -6.65
C ILE A 72 -25.45 -10.33 -7.71
N ASN A 73 -25.28 -11.59 -8.14
CA ASN A 73 -26.18 -12.18 -9.14
C ASN A 73 -26.64 -13.60 -8.76
N SER A 74 -27.58 -13.69 -7.81
CA SER A 74 -28.47 -14.85 -7.72
C SER A 74 -29.79 -14.48 -8.39
N PRO A 75 -30.17 -15.09 -9.53
CA PRO A 75 -31.52 -14.93 -10.04
C PRO A 75 -32.48 -15.59 -9.05
N MET A 76 -33.42 -14.81 -8.51
CA MET A 76 -34.58 -15.35 -7.79
C MET A 76 -35.38 -16.23 -8.76
N SER A 77 -35.12 -17.54 -8.74
CA SER A 77 -36.06 -18.52 -9.26
C SER A 77 -37.14 -18.74 -8.20
N SER A 78 -38.33 -18.26 -8.54
CA SER A 78 -39.65 -18.57 -7.97
C SER A 78 -39.70 -19.83 -7.10
N THR A 79 -40.01 -19.67 -5.81
CA THR A 79 -40.82 -20.63 -5.06
C THR A 79 -41.72 -19.87 -4.08
N SER A 80 -43.00 -20.17 -4.18
CA SER A 80 -44.14 -19.70 -3.41
C SER A 80 -43.93 -19.92 -1.91
N GLY A 81 -44.21 -18.91 -1.08
CA GLY A 81 -44.11 -19.09 0.39
C GLY A 81 -44.20 -17.79 1.19
N ILE A 82 -45.41 -17.26 1.30
CA ILE A 82 -45.99 -16.45 2.39
C ILE A 82 -45.08 -16.18 3.60
N GLY A 83 -44.81 -14.90 3.91
CA GLY A 83 -44.77 -14.41 5.31
C GLY A 83 -43.43 -13.95 5.91
N SER A 84 -43.24 -12.62 5.91
CA SER A 84 -42.69 -11.76 6.97
C SER A 84 -41.26 -11.95 7.53
N ALA A 85 -40.44 -10.95 7.20
CA ALA A 85 -39.35 -10.34 7.95
C ALA A 85 -39.31 -10.58 9.48
N ALA A 86 -38.10 -10.89 10.01
CA ALA A 86 -37.46 -10.14 11.10
C ALA A 86 -36.08 -10.74 11.46
N ASP A 87 -35.08 -9.85 11.52
CA ASP A 87 -33.97 -9.79 12.48
C ASP A 87 -32.99 -10.99 12.61
N ALA A 88 -31.77 -10.86 12.09
CA ALA A 88 -30.62 -10.11 12.66
C ALA A 88 -29.74 -10.96 13.61
N LYS A 89 -28.59 -11.41 13.09
CA LYS A 89 -27.32 -11.37 13.84
C LYS A 89 -26.12 -11.48 12.90
N CYS A 90 -25.59 -10.33 12.46
CA CYS A 90 -24.21 -10.29 11.97
C CYS A 90 -23.25 -10.53 13.13
N ARG A 91 -22.34 -11.48 12.94
CA ARG A 91 -21.05 -11.57 13.62
C ARG A 91 -19.98 -11.13 12.63
#